data_AF-A0A8S3DS69-F1
#
_entry.id   AF-A0A8S3DS69-F1
#
_cell.length_a   1.000
_cell.length_b   1.000
_cell.length_c   1.000
_cell.angle_alpha   90.00
_cell.angle_beta   90.00
_cell.angle_gamma   90.00
#
_symmetry.space_group_name_H-M   'P 1'
#
loop_
_entity.id
_entity.type
_entity.pdbx_description
1 polymer ?
#
loop_
_entity_poly.entity_id
_entity_poly.type
_entity_poly.pdbx_seq_one_letter_code
_entity_poly.pdbx_strand_id
1 'polypeptide(L)'
;SDQSPAPKKVRRSNVDLSCEKRDSSDNDENLLKKRKPSSSSSTTTITNIAKMKSTEKPKKIITIKNSSNKKEKTEINLSDINCSCQRTDIPEKFFIQCELCSRWLHGTCVDLTPRLAEKLKEFICKGCTSSTQKAKERLYCVCQTPYDESKFYIGCDVCADWLHGSCVGITPEEADKFEVYVCPRCSTEKKQEFLNKPINNDEQKDLLTLTDQLLAHKMAWPFQKPVDIKDVPNYHTIIKEPMDLTTLKSKVMNSKFKTICDYIRDVNKIFNNCRQFNPMNSTFSQCANVVDNYFRQLLENLMIKGDN
;
A
#
# COMPACT_ATOMS: atom_id res chain seq x y z
N SER A 1 7.48 -9.68 -1.21
CA SER A 1 6.54 -10.46 -0.39
C SER A 1 5.25 -9.69 -0.37
N ASP A 2 4.26 -10.15 -1.14
CA ASP A 2 2.99 -9.42 -1.29
C ASP A 2 2.24 -9.35 0.04
N GLN A 3 1.63 -8.21 0.33
CA GLN A 3 0.71 -8.05 1.45
C GLN A 3 -0.69 -7.73 0.92
N SER A 4 -1.64 -8.57 1.33
CA SER A 4 -3.08 -8.34 1.20
C SER A 4 -3.47 -6.96 1.77
N PRO A 5 -4.62 -6.38 1.36
CA PRO A 5 -5.22 -5.31 2.14
C PRO A 5 -5.34 -5.75 3.60
N ALA A 6 -4.88 -4.91 4.54
CA ALA A 6 -5.15 -5.13 5.95
C ALA A 6 -6.68 -5.02 6.18
N PRO A 7 -7.26 -5.81 7.10
CA PRO A 7 -8.62 -5.58 7.56
C PRO A 7 -8.81 -4.10 7.92
N LYS A 8 -9.95 -3.51 7.53
CA LYS A 8 -10.21 -2.10 7.84
C LYS A 8 -10.22 -1.92 9.36
N LYS A 9 -9.33 -1.08 9.89
CA LYS A 9 -9.33 -0.68 11.30
C LYS A 9 -10.62 0.11 11.55
N VAL A 10 -11.68 -0.57 12.00
CA VAL A 10 -12.88 0.09 12.50
C VAL A 10 -12.50 0.75 13.82
N ARG A 11 -12.20 2.05 13.74
CA ARG A 11 -11.94 2.93 14.87
C ARG A 11 -12.32 4.34 14.46
N ARG A 12 -13.34 4.89 15.13
CA ARG A 12 -13.84 6.28 15.05
C ARG A 12 -13.58 7.07 13.75
N SER A 13 -14.59 7.12 12.89
CA SER A 13 -15.06 8.41 12.39
C SER A 13 -16.24 8.86 13.27
N ASN A 14 -16.25 10.11 13.73
CA ASN A 14 -17.39 10.64 14.47
C ASN A 14 -18.64 10.73 13.58
N VAL A 15 -19.81 10.79 14.22
CA VAL A 15 -21.12 10.93 13.57
C VAL A 15 -21.27 12.32 12.96
N ASP A 16 -21.60 12.39 11.68
CA ASP A 16 -22.70 13.18 11.08
C ASP A 16 -22.77 12.85 9.57
N LEU A 17 -23.89 12.35 9.03
CA LEU A 17 -25.16 13.01 8.71
C LEU A 17 -25.13 13.90 7.45
N SER A 18 -25.59 13.29 6.35
CA SER A 18 -26.37 13.86 5.23
C SER A 18 -26.19 15.34 4.81
N CYS A 19 -25.86 15.55 3.52
CA CYS A 19 -26.80 16.19 2.58
C CYS A 19 -26.47 15.84 1.12
N GLU A 20 -27.34 16.20 0.16
CA GLU A 20 -27.19 15.95 -1.27
C GLU A 20 -26.97 17.24 -2.11
N LYS A 21 -26.36 17.04 -3.29
CA LYS A 21 -26.76 17.63 -4.60
C LYS A 21 -26.48 19.11 -4.96
N ARG A 22 -25.97 19.24 -6.21
CA ARG A 22 -26.04 20.39 -7.16
C ARG A 22 -25.11 21.58 -6.90
N ASP A 23 -24.66 22.34 -7.91
CA ASP A 23 -24.53 22.15 -9.38
C ASP A 23 -23.62 23.26 -9.94
N SER A 24 -23.09 23.10 -11.18
CA SER A 24 -22.59 24.18 -12.09
C SER A 24 -21.40 25.07 -11.61
N SER A 25 -20.64 25.76 -12.48
CA SER A 25 -20.31 25.65 -13.92
C SER A 25 -19.05 26.50 -14.23
N ASP A 26 -18.68 26.59 -15.52
CA ASP A 26 -17.73 27.57 -16.12
C ASP A 26 -16.22 27.34 -15.84
N ASN A 27 -15.39 27.08 -16.87
CA ASN A 27 -14.80 28.00 -17.88
C ASN A 27 -13.72 28.91 -17.25
N ASP A 28 -12.50 29.04 -17.79
CA ASP A 28 -12.20 29.49 -19.16
C ASP A 28 -10.85 28.95 -19.75
N GLU A 29 -10.35 29.56 -20.84
CA GLU A 29 -9.51 28.91 -21.87
C GLU A 29 -8.01 29.39 -21.99
N ASN A 30 -7.16 28.49 -22.50
CA ASN A 30 -6.09 28.70 -23.51
C ASN A 30 -4.65 29.21 -23.18
N LEU A 31 -3.79 29.01 -24.20
CA LEU A 31 -2.60 29.79 -24.63
C LEU A 31 -1.13 29.40 -24.27
N LEU A 32 -0.70 28.26 -24.80
CA LEU A 32 0.35 28.15 -25.85
C LEU A 32 1.67 28.98 -25.77
N LYS A 33 2.87 28.32 -25.71
CA LYS A 33 3.96 28.39 -26.74
C LYS A 33 5.34 27.74 -26.40
N LYS A 34 5.72 26.74 -27.21
CA LYS A 34 7.02 26.47 -27.88
C LYS A 34 8.37 26.94 -27.27
N ARG A 35 9.34 26.02 -27.13
CA ARG A 35 10.63 25.99 -27.92
C ARG A 35 11.48 24.71 -27.74
N LYS A 36 12.36 24.46 -28.73
CA LYS A 36 13.43 23.44 -28.93
C LYS A 36 14.45 24.09 -29.93
N PRO A 37 15.61 23.50 -30.33
CA PRO A 37 16.20 22.17 -30.08
C PRO A 37 17.55 22.31 -29.30
N SER A 38 18.74 21.71 -29.54
CA SER A 38 19.30 20.73 -30.51
C SER A 38 20.69 20.19 -30.09
N SER A 39 21.00 18.93 -30.44
CA SER A 39 22.36 18.31 -30.60
C SER A 39 23.29 18.25 -29.36
N SER A 40 24.30 17.36 -29.28
CA SER A 40 24.94 16.45 -30.26
C SER A 40 25.22 15.06 -29.61
N SER A 41 25.09 13.93 -30.33
CA SER A 41 26.16 13.13 -30.99
C SER A 41 27.17 12.46 -30.02
N SER A 42 27.68 11.23 -30.25
CA SER A 42 27.93 10.57 -31.54
C SER A 42 27.68 9.05 -31.58
N THR A 43 27.39 8.55 -32.78
CA THR A 43 27.19 7.15 -33.20
C THR A 43 28.53 6.45 -33.53
N THR A 44 28.60 5.11 -33.46
CA THR A 44 29.36 4.21 -34.38
C THR A 44 29.07 2.73 -34.03
N THR A 45 28.86 1.73 -34.92
CA THR A 45 28.49 1.68 -36.36
C THR A 45 28.10 0.24 -36.76
N ILE A 46 26.92 0.06 -37.39
CA ILE A 46 26.56 -0.81 -38.55
C ILE A 46 27.09 -2.27 -38.57
N THR A 47 26.24 -3.31 -38.72
CA THR A 47 25.81 -3.97 -40.01
C THR A 47 24.82 -5.12 -39.70
N ASN A 48 23.93 -5.65 -40.56
CA ASN A 48 22.94 -5.16 -41.57
C ASN A 48 22.10 -6.40 -42.06
N ILE A 49 21.06 -6.22 -42.89
CA ILE A 49 20.29 -7.24 -43.67
C ILE A 49 19.30 -8.09 -42.83
N ALA A 50 18.04 -8.35 -43.21
CA ALA A 50 17.31 -8.08 -44.47
C ALA A 50 15.99 -7.28 -44.27
N LYS A 51 15.43 -6.75 -45.36
CA LYS A 51 14.11 -6.09 -45.41
C LYS A 51 13.00 -7.06 -45.81
N MET A 52 11.82 -6.91 -45.22
CA MET A 52 10.56 -6.94 -45.98
C MET A 52 9.71 -5.72 -45.59
N LYS A 53 9.05 -5.11 -46.57
CA LYS A 53 8.01 -4.09 -46.36
C LYS A 53 6.64 -4.71 -46.66
N SER A 54 5.66 -4.48 -45.80
CA SER A 54 4.25 -4.50 -46.19
C SER A 54 3.51 -3.37 -45.49
N THR A 55 2.50 -2.82 -46.17
CA THR A 55 1.70 -1.69 -45.69
C THR A 55 0.31 -2.17 -45.32
N GLU A 56 0.01 -2.23 -44.03
CA GLU A 56 -1.35 -2.37 -43.52
C GLU A 56 -1.73 -1.18 -42.64
N LYS A 57 -2.98 -0.73 -42.76
CA LYS A 57 -3.58 0.22 -41.80
C LYS A 57 -3.82 -0.51 -40.47
N PRO A 58 -3.71 0.16 -39.31
CA PRO A 58 -3.94 -0.48 -38.02
C PRO A 58 -5.32 -1.14 -37.96
N LYS A 59 -5.33 -2.43 -37.62
CA LYS A 59 -6.55 -3.24 -37.51
C LYS A 59 -7.26 -2.88 -36.20
N LYS A 60 -8.56 -2.58 -36.27
CA LYS A 60 -9.36 -2.14 -35.11
C LYS A 60 -9.42 -3.25 -34.05
N ILE A 61 -8.90 -2.95 -32.85
CA ILE A 61 -8.86 -3.85 -31.69
C ILE A 61 -10.10 -3.61 -30.81
N ILE A 62 -10.61 -4.64 -30.13
CA ILE A 62 -11.68 -4.53 -29.13
C ILE A 62 -11.06 -4.66 -27.74
N THR A 63 -11.31 -3.66 -26.90
CA THR A 63 -10.68 -3.48 -25.59
C THR A 63 -11.78 -3.26 -24.54
N ILE A 64 -11.62 -3.84 -23.34
CA ILE A 64 -12.58 -3.71 -22.24
C ILE A 64 -11.85 -3.29 -20.96
N LYS A 65 -12.37 -2.23 -20.30
CA LYS A 65 -12.00 -1.77 -18.95
C LYS A 65 -13.24 -1.96 -18.06
N ASN A 66 -13.13 -2.61 -16.91
CA ASN A 66 -14.31 -2.97 -16.11
C ASN A 66 -14.67 -1.92 -15.04
N SER A 67 -13.74 -1.02 -14.70
CA SER A 67 -13.88 -0.01 -13.63
C SER A 67 -15.05 1.00 -13.79
N SER A 68 -15.73 1.06 -14.95
CA SER A 68 -17.00 1.77 -15.12
C SER A 68 -17.75 1.30 -16.38
N ASN A 69 -19.09 1.33 -16.33
CA ASN A 69 -19.96 0.77 -17.38
C ASN A 69 -20.10 1.70 -18.63
N LYS A 70 -18.97 2.13 -19.22
CA LYS A 70 -18.90 2.90 -20.46
C LYS A 70 -18.07 2.15 -21.51
N LYS A 71 -18.66 1.91 -22.69
CA LYS A 71 -18.02 1.25 -23.85
C LYS A 71 -17.07 2.20 -24.59
N GLU A 72 -15.92 2.49 -23.98
CA GLU A 72 -14.93 3.41 -24.55
C GLU A 72 -13.88 2.68 -25.39
N LYS A 73 -13.93 2.88 -26.72
CA LYS A 73 -13.05 2.23 -27.70
C LYS A 73 -11.69 2.94 -27.77
N THR A 74 -10.88 2.86 -26.72
CA THR A 74 -9.52 3.38 -26.75
C THR A 74 -8.61 2.49 -27.60
N GLU A 75 -7.92 3.10 -28.57
CA GLU A 75 -6.75 2.51 -29.22
C GLU A 75 -5.64 2.32 -28.16
N ILE A 76 -5.06 1.12 -28.10
CA ILE A 76 -3.97 0.78 -27.17
C ILE A 76 -2.70 0.59 -28.00
N ASN A 77 -1.57 1.10 -27.52
CA ASN A 77 -0.29 0.92 -28.19
C ASN A 77 0.22 -0.50 -27.95
N LEU A 78 0.83 -1.14 -28.96
CA LEU A 78 1.31 -2.53 -28.83
C LEU A 78 2.43 -2.67 -27.78
N SER A 79 3.07 -1.56 -27.38
CA SER A 79 3.98 -1.48 -26.23
C SER A 79 3.36 -1.85 -24.89
N ASP A 80 2.04 -1.70 -24.74
CA ASP A 80 1.37 -1.71 -23.44
C ASP A 80 0.83 -3.13 -23.09
N ILE A 81 0.96 -4.07 -24.04
CA ILE A 81 0.49 -5.45 -23.97
C ILE A 81 1.51 -6.32 -23.20
N ASN A 82 1.57 -6.14 -21.88
CA ASN A 82 2.45 -6.91 -21.00
C ASN A 82 1.84 -8.26 -20.60
N CYS A 83 1.58 -9.11 -21.60
CA CYS A 83 1.02 -10.45 -21.43
C CYS A 83 2.11 -11.50 -21.20
N SER A 84 1.87 -12.47 -20.32
CA SER A 84 2.87 -13.49 -19.89
C SER A 84 3.38 -14.40 -21.01
N CYS A 85 2.72 -14.41 -22.17
CA CYS A 85 3.18 -15.08 -23.37
C CYS A 85 4.33 -14.35 -24.10
N GLN A 86 4.59 -13.07 -23.80
CA GLN A 86 5.56 -12.17 -24.46
C GLN A 86 5.38 -11.97 -26.00
N ARG A 87 4.44 -12.70 -26.60
CA ARG A 87 4.07 -12.61 -28.02
C ARG A 87 3.39 -11.28 -28.37
N THR A 88 4.04 -10.48 -29.20
CA THR A 88 3.50 -9.27 -29.84
C THR A 88 2.97 -9.52 -31.25
N ASP A 89 3.07 -10.76 -31.74
CA ASP A 89 2.73 -11.18 -33.10
C ASP A 89 1.30 -11.74 -33.24
N ILE A 90 0.55 -11.87 -32.15
CA ILE A 90 -0.79 -12.49 -32.18
C ILE A 90 -1.80 -11.52 -32.82
N PRO A 91 -2.52 -11.91 -33.89
CA PRO A 91 -3.59 -11.11 -34.50
C PRO A 91 -4.90 -11.17 -33.68
N GLU A 92 -4.80 -11.14 -32.36
CA GLU A 92 -5.94 -11.24 -31.45
C GLU A 92 -6.70 -9.92 -31.37
N LYS A 93 -8.03 -10.01 -31.34
CA LYS A 93 -8.92 -8.84 -31.39
C LYS A 93 -9.48 -8.43 -30.03
N PHE A 94 -9.17 -9.17 -28.97
CA PHE A 94 -9.77 -9.00 -27.65
C PHE A 94 -8.68 -8.97 -26.56
N PHE A 95 -8.69 -7.90 -25.78
CA PHE A 95 -7.81 -7.71 -24.63
C PHE A 95 -8.61 -7.28 -23.40
N ILE A 96 -8.18 -7.78 -22.25
CA ILE A 96 -8.76 -7.47 -20.93
C ILE A 96 -7.67 -7.04 -19.95
N GLN A 97 -7.96 -6.04 -19.13
CA GLN A 97 -7.03 -5.52 -18.13
C GLN A 97 -7.25 -6.23 -16.79
N CYS A 98 -6.16 -6.68 -16.15
CA CYS A 98 -6.22 -7.18 -14.77
C CYS A 98 -6.28 -6.01 -13.79
N GLU A 99 -7.32 -5.92 -12.97
CA GLU A 99 -7.55 -4.77 -12.08
C GLU A 99 -6.50 -4.65 -10.95
N LEU A 100 -5.86 -5.75 -10.51
CA LEU A 100 -4.86 -5.73 -9.44
C LEU A 100 -3.42 -5.36 -9.88
N CYS A 101 -3.03 -5.67 -11.12
CA CYS A 101 -1.69 -5.41 -11.64
C CYS A 101 -1.65 -4.53 -12.90
N SER A 102 -2.81 -4.02 -13.33
CA SER A 102 -3.04 -3.14 -14.47
C SER A 102 -2.54 -3.66 -15.83
N ARG A 103 -2.07 -4.90 -15.93
CA ARG A 103 -1.55 -5.49 -17.18
C ARG A 103 -2.69 -5.82 -18.14
N TRP A 104 -2.48 -5.51 -19.42
CA TRP A 104 -3.33 -5.94 -20.54
C TRP A 104 -2.93 -7.34 -20.99
N LEU A 105 -3.92 -8.23 -21.04
CA LEU A 105 -3.74 -9.65 -21.37
C LEU A 105 -4.62 -10.02 -22.57
N HIS A 106 -4.09 -10.89 -23.44
CA HIS A 106 -4.86 -11.57 -24.48
C HIS A 106 -5.95 -12.41 -23.83
N GLY A 107 -7.18 -12.38 -24.37
CA GLY A 107 -8.27 -13.24 -23.91
C GLY A 107 -7.93 -14.73 -24.00
N THR A 108 -7.30 -15.16 -25.09
CA THR A 108 -6.83 -16.55 -25.26
C THR A 108 -5.83 -16.97 -24.19
N CYS A 109 -4.92 -16.09 -23.77
CA CYS A 109 -3.90 -16.39 -22.76
C CYS A 109 -4.45 -16.45 -21.32
N VAL A 110 -5.74 -16.12 -21.12
CA VAL A 110 -6.44 -16.19 -19.82
C VAL A 110 -7.74 -17.00 -19.91
N ASP A 111 -7.93 -17.76 -21.00
CA ASP A 111 -9.12 -18.58 -21.30
C ASP A 111 -10.47 -17.81 -21.32
N LEU A 112 -10.45 -16.51 -21.62
CA LEU A 112 -11.65 -15.67 -21.71
C LEU A 112 -12.06 -15.37 -23.15
N THR A 113 -13.37 -15.48 -23.40
CA THR A 113 -14.02 -14.92 -24.60
C THR A 113 -14.70 -13.60 -24.26
N PRO A 114 -14.94 -12.69 -25.24
CA PRO A 114 -15.64 -11.42 -25.00
C PRO A 114 -16.99 -11.60 -24.30
N ARG A 115 -17.78 -12.62 -24.67
CA ARG A 115 -19.10 -12.94 -24.08
C ARG A 115 -19.03 -13.39 -22.61
N LEU A 116 -17.87 -13.83 -22.14
CA LEU A 116 -17.63 -14.13 -20.73
C LEU A 116 -17.14 -12.88 -20.00
N ALA A 117 -16.22 -12.12 -20.60
CA ALA A 117 -15.74 -10.86 -20.06
C ALA A 117 -16.85 -9.82 -19.83
N GLU A 118 -17.82 -9.71 -20.75
CA GLU A 118 -19.01 -8.86 -20.60
C GLU A 118 -19.89 -9.19 -19.37
N LYS A 119 -19.68 -10.35 -18.72
CA LYS A 119 -20.38 -10.76 -17.49
C LYS A 119 -19.55 -10.58 -16.22
N LEU A 120 -18.27 -10.22 -16.33
CA LEU A 120 -17.38 -10.02 -15.18
C LEU A 120 -17.51 -8.58 -14.66
N LYS A 121 -17.79 -8.42 -13.36
CA LYS A 121 -17.70 -7.11 -12.69
C LYS A 121 -16.24 -6.65 -12.50
N GLU A 122 -15.33 -7.61 -12.34
CA GLU A 122 -13.91 -7.41 -12.09
C GLU A 122 -13.15 -8.57 -12.77
N PHE A 123 -11.92 -8.33 -13.23
CA PHE A 123 -11.06 -9.39 -13.73
C PHE A 123 -9.69 -9.37 -13.05
N ILE A 124 -9.32 -10.54 -12.51
CA ILE A 124 -8.02 -10.79 -11.88
C ILE A 124 -7.36 -11.94 -12.65
N CYS A 125 -6.15 -11.72 -13.15
CA CYS A 125 -5.44 -12.73 -13.94
C CYS A 125 -4.87 -13.86 -13.07
N LYS A 126 -4.64 -15.04 -13.65
CA LYS A 126 -4.18 -16.24 -12.91
C LYS A 126 -2.96 -15.99 -12.01
N GLY A 127 -1.99 -15.19 -12.44
CA GLY A 127 -0.82 -14.82 -11.61
C GLY A 127 -1.21 -14.04 -10.36
N CYS A 128 -2.06 -13.02 -10.50
CA CYS A 128 -2.61 -12.29 -9.35
C CYS A 128 -3.58 -13.16 -8.53
N THR A 129 -4.31 -14.08 -9.18
CA THR A 129 -5.21 -15.04 -8.52
C THR A 129 -4.41 -15.91 -7.55
N SER A 130 -3.26 -16.45 -7.96
CA SER A 130 -2.35 -17.21 -7.09
C SER A 130 -1.78 -16.38 -5.93
N SER A 131 -1.45 -15.08 -6.14
CA SER A 131 -1.11 -14.18 -5.03
C SER A 131 -2.29 -13.94 -4.07
N THR A 132 -3.52 -13.81 -4.58
CA THR A 132 -4.72 -13.61 -3.74
C THR A 132 -5.26 -14.89 -3.10
N GLN A 133 -4.94 -16.06 -3.65
CA GLN A 133 -5.26 -17.34 -3.01
C GLN A 133 -4.34 -17.54 -1.80
N LYS A 134 -3.05 -17.20 -1.93
CA LYS A 134 -2.14 -17.04 -0.78
C LYS A 134 -2.59 -15.99 0.24
N ALA A 135 -3.34 -14.97 -0.17
CA ALA A 135 -3.95 -14.03 0.77
C ALA A 135 -5.10 -14.64 1.59
N LYS A 136 -5.82 -15.64 1.05
CA LYS A 136 -6.82 -16.45 1.79
C LYS A 136 -6.17 -17.57 2.62
N GLU A 137 -5.03 -18.09 2.20
CA GLU A 137 -4.22 -19.07 2.95
C GLU A 137 -3.43 -18.42 4.10
N ARG A 138 -3.32 -17.08 4.14
CA ARG A 138 -2.68 -16.39 5.26
C ARG A 138 -3.52 -16.59 6.53
N LEU A 139 -2.92 -17.29 7.49
CA LEU A 139 -3.53 -17.55 8.79
C LEU A 139 -3.36 -16.32 9.70
N TYR A 140 -4.38 -16.04 10.49
CA TYR A 140 -4.49 -14.94 11.44
C TYR A 140 -4.93 -15.45 12.81
N CYS A 141 -4.79 -14.60 13.83
CA CYS A 141 -5.12 -14.86 15.23
C CYS A 141 -4.34 -16.04 15.87
N VAL A 142 -4.49 -16.20 17.19
CA VAL A 142 -3.98 -17.37 17.94
C VAL A 142 -4.60 -18.68 17.48
N CYS A 143 -5.81 -18.65 16.92
CA CYS A 143 -6.51 -19.83 16.38
C CYS A 143 -6.06 -20.25 14.97
N GLN A 144 -5.15 -19.49 14.33
CA GLN A 144 -4.54 -19.84 13.03
C GLN A 144 -5.56 -20.16 11.92
N THR A 145 -6.52 -19.27 11.69
CA THR A 145 -7.52 -19.41 10.61
C THR A 145 -7.36 -18.32 9.54
N PRO A 146 -7.87 -18.54 8.31
CA PRO A 146 -8.05 -17.49 7.31
C PRO A 146 -8.76 -16.22 7.80
N TYR A 147 -8.67 -15.16 6.99
CA TYR A 147 -9.48 -13.95 7.14
C TYR A 147 -10.96 -14.23 6.79
N ASP A 148 -11.86 -13.64 7.58
CA ASP A 148 -13.31 -13.82 7.51
C ASP A 148 -14.02 -12.47 7.72
N GLU A 149 -14.65 -11.95 6.66
CA GLU A 149 -15.30 -10.63 6.67
C GLU A 149 -16.50 -10.52 7.63
N SER A 150 -17.02 -11.64 8.14
CA SER A 150 -18.11 -11.65 9.13
C SER A 150 -17.63 -11.44 10.58
N LYS A 151 -16.32 -11.53 10.85
CA LYS A 151 -15.76 -11.51 12.21
C LYS A 151 -15.11 -10.17 12.55
N PHE A 152 -15.27 -9.75 13.80
CA PHE A 152 -14.53 -8.61 14.35
C PHE A 152 -13.06 -8.98 14.63
N TYR A 153 -12.12 -8.18 14.13
CA TYR A 153 -10.69 -8.29 14.38
C TYR A 153 -10.11 -7.03 15.02
N ILE A 154 -9.17 -7.23 15.95
CA ILE A 154 -8.31 -6.19 16.53
C ILE A 154 -6.83 -6.46 16.16
N GLY A 155 -6.10 -5.41 15.82
CA GLY A 155 -4.69 -5.48 15.42
C GLY A 155 -3.77 -5.17 16.60
N CYS A 156 -2.73 -5.98 16.81
CA CYS A 156 -1.72 -5.75 17.85
C CYS A 156 -0.72 -4.69 17.40
N ASP A 157 -0.60 -3.58 18.14
CA ASP A 157 0.34 -2.50 17.84
C ASP A 157 1.82 -2.88 18.03
N VAL A 158 2.11 -4.02 18.70
CA VAL A 158 3.47 -4.57 18.91
C VAL A 158 3.88 -5.54 17.78
N CYS A 159 3.10 -6.57 17.46
CA CYS A 159 3.46 -7.56 16.44
C CYS A 159 2.79 -7.37 15.06
N ALA A 160 1.81 -6.48 14.93
CA ALA A 160 0.94 -6.31 13.75
C ALA A 160 0.12 -7.54 13.30
N ASP A 161 0.03 -8.58 14.14
CA ASP A 161 -0.96 -9.64 13.94
C ASP A 161 -2.39 -9.11 14.14
N TRP A 162 -3.32 -9.64 13.35
CA TRP A 162 -4.74 -9.43 13.50
C TRP A 162 -5.35 -10.61 14.24
N LEU A 163 -6.15 -10.34 15.26
CA LEU A 163 -6.75 -11.35 16.15
C LEU A 163 -8.26 -11.14 16.22
N HIS A 164 -9.06 -12.21 16.21
CA HIS A 164 -10.49 -12.08 16.51
C HIS A 164 -10.69 -11.57 17.93
N GLY A 165 -11.57 -10.59 18.13
CA GLY A 165 -11.90 -10.08 19.47
C GLY A 165 -12.33 -11.20 20.43
N SER A 166 -13.15 -12.13 19.94
CA SER A 166 -13.60 -13.33 20.67
C SER A 166 -12.49 -14.27 21.12
N CYS A 167 -11.34 -14.29 20.43
CA CYS A 167 -10.20 -15.14 20.76
C CYS A 167 -9.18 -14.45 21.69
N VAL A 168 -9.39 -13.16 22.01
CA VAL A 168 -8.57 -12.38 22.95
C VAL A 168 -9.38 -11.75 24.08
N GLY A 169 -10.69 -12.02 24.15
CA GLY A 169 -11.58 -11.51 25.19
C GLY A 169 -11.96 -10.03 25.06
N ILE A 170 -11.93 -9.47 23.85
CA ILE A 170 -12.20 -8.04 23.59
C ILE A 170 -13.43 -7.86 22.68
N THR A 171 -14.41 -7.08 23.13
CA THR A 171 -15.56 -6.62 22.34
C THR A 171 -15.20 -5.41 21.44
N PRO A 172 -15.96 -5.12 20.37
CA PRO A 172 -15.81 -3.88 19.60
C PRO A 172 -15.88 -2.61 20.47
N GLU A 173 -16.78 -2.59 21.45
CA GLU A 173 -17.02 -1.47 22.36
C GLU A 173 -15.88 -1.27 23.38
N GLU A 174 -15.05 -2.29 23.60
CA GLU A 174 -13.78 -2.18 24.32
C GLU A 174 -12.63 -1.82 23.38
N ALA A 175 -12.63 -2.35 22.16
CA ALA A 175 -11.61 -2.05 21.15
C ALA A 175 -11.49 -0.54 20.86
N ASP A 176 -12.63 0.17 20.77
CA ASP A 176 -12.67 1.62 20.55
C ASP A 176 -12.10 2.46 21.73
N LYS A 177 -11.89 1.85 22.91
CA LYS A 177 -11.28 2.49 24.10
C LYS A 177 -9.75 2.42 24.07
N PHE A 178 -9.16 1.48 23.34
CA PHE A 178 -7.69 1.31 23.31
C PHE A 178 -7.03 2.25 22.30
N GLU A 179 -6.17 3.16 22.79
CA GLU A 179 -5.30 3.93 21.89
C GLU A 179 -4.21 3.07 21.25
N VAL A 180 -3.68 2.10 22.01
CA VAL A 180 -2.69 1.09 21.64
C VAL A 180 -3.22 -0.24 22.16
N TYR A 181 -3.23 -1.29 21.33
CA TYR A 181 -3.63 -2.64 21.76
C TYR A 181 -2.45 -3.62 21.71
N VAL A 182 -2.25 -4.39 22.78
CA VAL A 182 -1.20 -5.40 22.91
C VAL A 182 -1.86 -6.76 23.10
N CYS A 183 -1.64 -7.70 22.18
CA CYS A 183 -2.26 -9.02 22.26
C CYS A 183 -1.67 -9.88 23.40
N PRO A 184 -2.37 -10.92 23.89
CA PRO A 184 -1.92 -11.77 25.00
C PRO A 184 -0.47 -12.29 24.86
N ARG A 185 -0.05 -12.65 23.62
CA ARG A 185 1.34 -13.10 23.34
C ARG A 185 2.41 -12.02 23.57
N CYS A 186 2.07 -10.75 23.34
CA CYS A 186 2.95 -9.61 23.61
C CYS A 186 2.73 -9.00 25.00
N SER A 187 1.70 -9.45 25.72
CA SER A 187 1.18 -8.90 26.97
C SER A 187 1.47 -9.79 28.18
N THR A 188 2.69 -10.33 28.28
CA THR A 188 3.17 -10.84 29.58
C THR A 188 3.29 -9.68 30.56
N GLU A 189 3.16 -9.93 31.86
CA GLU A 189 3.15 -8.87 32.89
C GLU A 189 4.42 -8.01 32.83
N LYS A 190 5.60 -8.63 32.72
CA LYS A 190 6.88 -7.93 32.46
C LYS A 190 6.83 -7.00 31.24
N LYS A 191 6.20 -7.43 30.14
CA LYS A 191 6.12 -6.65 28.89
C LYS A 191 5.09 -5.53 28.98
N GLN A 192 3.97 -5.77 29.65
CA GLN A 192 3.00 -4.73 30.04
C GLN A 192 3.68 -3.65 30.89
N GLU A 193 4.45 -4.04 31.90
CA GLU A 193 5.20 -3.10 32.75
C GLU A 193 6.27 -2.34 31.94
N PHE A 194 7.14 -3.05 31.21
CA PHE A 194 8.19 -2.45 30.39
C PHE A 194 7.67 -1.47 29.33
N LEU A 195 6.53 -1.75 28.71
CA LEU A 195 5.94 -0.88 27.69
C LEU A 195 5.29 0.40 28.25
N ASN A 196 4.74 0.33 29.48
CA ASN A 196 3.93 1.39 30.09
C ASN A 196 4.63 2.16 31.23
N LYS A 197 5.76 1.70 31.73
CA LYS A 197 6.58 2.43 32.72
C LYS A 197 7.17 3.72 32.12
N PRO A 198 7.57 4.69 32.97
CA PRO A 198 8.35 5.85 32.52
C PRO A 198 9.69 5.45 31.90
N ILE A 199 10.01 5.99 30.72
CA ILE A 199 11.28 5.79 30.01
C ILE A 199 12.45 6.32 30.85
N ASN A 200 13.48 5.48 31.05
CA ASN A 200 14.75 5.89 31.67
C ASN A 200 15.83 6.28 30.63
N ASN A 201 17.02 6.68 31.10
CA ASN A 201 18.11 7.17 30.25
C ASN A 201 18.66 6.12 29.25
N ASP A 202 18.68 4.83 29.62
CA ASP A 202 19.17 3.76 28.74
C ASP A 202 18.13 3.41 27.68
N GLU A 203 16.85 3.32 28.06
CA GLU A 203 15.73 3.19 27.12
C GLU A 203 15.65 4.40 26.17
N GLN A 204 15.88 5.61 26.67
CA GLN A 204 15.93 6.84 25.89
C GLN A 204 17.05 6.81 24.82
N LYS A 205 18.16 6.12 25.10
CA LYS A 205 19.29 5.88 24.18
C LYS A 205 19.03 4.72 23.23
N ASP A 206 18.38 3.65 23.69
CA ASP A 206 17.97 2.53 22.84
C ASP A 206 16.94 2.98 21.80
N LEU A 207 15.93 3.77 22.20
CA LEU A 207 14.93 4.34 21.28
C LEU A 207 15.55 5.28 20.23
N LEU A 208 16.60 6.03 20.60
CA LEU A 208 17.35 6.86 19.65
C LEU A 208 18.12 5.99 18.65
N THR A 209 18.80 4.95 19.14
CA THR A 209 19.53 3.96 18.34
C THR A 209 18.60 3.24 17.35
N LEU A 210 17.41 2.83 17.81
CA LEU A 210 16.36 2.19 17.03
C LEU A 210 15.85 3.16 15.94
N THR A 211 15.61 4.42 16.29
CA THR A 211 15.17 5.44 15.33
C THR A 211 16.20 5.70 14.24
N ASP A 212 17.51 5.70 14.58
CA ASP A 212 18.58 5.85 13.60
C ASP A 212 18.73 4.62 12.69
N GLN A 213 18.49 3.41 13.20
CA GLN A 213 18.39 2.21 12.37
C GLN A 213 17.21 2.28 11.37
N LEU A 214 16.07 2.84 11.77
CA LEU A 214 14.94 3.08 10.85
C LEU A 214 15.28 4.14 9.79
N LEU A 215 15.90 5.27 10.18
CA LEU A 215 16.33 6.33 9.26
C LEU A 215 17.33 5.83 8.21
N ALA A 216 18.27 4.97 8.61
CA ALA A 216 19.29 4.37 7.75
C ALA A 216 18.77 3.23 6.85
N HIS A 217 17.57 2.69 7.11
CA HIS A 217 17.06 1.57 6.34
C HIS A 217 16.72 1.97 4.89
N LYS A 218 17.24 1.23 3.90
CA LYS A 218 17.18 1.57 2.47
C LYS A 218 15.78 1.85 1.88
N MET A 219 14.70 1.31 2.48
CA MET A 219 13.31 1.57 2.06
C MET A 219 12.61 2.68 2.87
N ALA A 220 13.31 3.36 3.79
CA ALA A 220 12.74 4.41 4.63
C ALA A 220 12.66 5.79 3.96
N TRP A 221 13.16 5.93 2.72
CA TRP A 221 13.15 7.19 1.97
C TRP A 221 11.81 7.95 1.91
N PRO A 222 10.61 7.32 1.87
CA PRO A 222 9.35 8.08 1.87
C PRO A 222 8.94 8.59 3.26
N PHE A 223 9.65 8.17 4.31
CA PHE A 223 9.34 8.42 5.72
C PHE A 223 10.42 9.24 6.42
N GLN A 224 11.51 9.59 5.74
CA GLN A 224 12.65 10.30 6.34
C GLN A 224 12.32 11.75 6.72
N LYS A 225 11.31 12.38 6.11
CA LYS A 225 10.93 13.79 6.31
C LYS A 225 9.42 13.97 6.26
N PRO A 226 8.87 15.09 6.76
CA PRO A 226 7.47 15.47 6.51
C PRO A 226 7.16 15.51 5.01
N VAL A 227 5.93 15.17 4.64
CA VAL A 227 5.41 15.31 3.27
C VAL A 227 5.22 16.80 2.94
N ASP A 228 5.85 17.32 1.87
CA ASP A 228 5.57 18.69 1.42
C ASP A 228 4.20 18.74 0.74
N ILE A 229 3.33 19.60 1.26
CA ILE A 229 1.96 19.85 0.77
C ILE A 229 1.91 20.49 -0.62
N LYS A 230 3.04 21.02 -1.12
CA LYS A 230 3.17 21.51 -2.51
C LYS A 230 3.30 20.36 -3.51
N ASP A 231 4.06 19.33 -3.13
CA ASP A 231 4.27 18.12 -3.94
C ASP A 231 3.07 17.17 -3.81
N VAL A 232 2.41 17.17 -2.64
CA VAL A 232 1.20 16.38 -2.37
C VAL A 232 0.04 17.28 -1.92
N PRO A 233 -0.58 18.06 -2.83
CA PRO A 233 -1.82 18.76 -2.55
C PRO A 233 -2.88 17.79 -2.02
N ASN A 234 -3.63 18.24 -1.01
CA ASN A 234 -4.63 17.48 -0.26
C ASN A 234 -4.12 16.49 0.80
N TYR A 235 -2.81 16.32 1.05
CA TYR A 235 -2.32 15.37 2.07
C TYR A 235 -3.02 15.50 3.43
N HIS A 236 -3.13 16.72 3.98
CA HIS A 236 -3.81 16.98 5.27
C HIS A 236 -5.35 16.97 5.22
N THR A 237 -5.97 16.92 4.04
CA THR A 237 -7.42 16.68 3.96
C THR A 237 -7.76 15.24 4.37
N ILE A 238 -6.85 14.30 4.12
CA ILE A 238 -6.97 12.88 4.47
C ILE A 238 -6.22 12.58 5.79
N ILE A 239 -4.94 12.97 5.90
CA ILE A 239 -4.07 12.63 7.04
C ILE A 239 -4.05 13.74 8.09
N LYS A 240 -4.71 13.49 9.23
CA LYS A 240 -4.88 14.45 10.32
C LYS A 240 -3.73 14.49 11.33
N GLU A 241 -3.04 13.37 11.51
CA GLU A 241 -1.89 13.26 12.43
C GLU A 241 -0.62 12.86 11.65
N PRO A 242 0.00 13.77 10.87
CA PRO A 242 1.22 13.48 10.14
C PRO A 242 2.36 13.10 11.10
N MET A 243 3.19 12.14 10.68
CA MET A 243 4.40 11.72 11.40
C MET A 243 5.44 11.20 10.40
N ASP A 244 6.71 11.45 10.70
CA ASP A 244 7.87 11.05 9.92
C ASP A 244 9.06 10.75 10.85
N LEU A 245 10.12 10.15 10.32
CA LEU A 245 11.28 9.69 11.10
C LEU A 245 12.17 10.85 11.62
N THR A 246 12.22 12.01 10.97
CA THR A 246 12.92 13.19 11.54
C THR A 246 12.13 13.85 12.67
N THR A 247 10.80 13.95 12.53
CA THR A 247 9.94 14.39 13.64
C THR A 247 9.98 13.40 14.80
N LEU A 248 9.94 12.09 14.51
CA LEU A 248 10.10 11.03 15.51
C LEU A 248 11.44 11.14 16.24
N LYS A 249 12.57 11.25 15.51
CA LYS A 249 13.90 11.44 16.11
C LYS A 249 13.96 12.70 16.97
N SER A 250 13.39 13.81 16.52
CA SER A 250 13.27 15.04 17.31
C SER A 250 12.47 14.82 18.60
N LYS A 251 11.34 14.10 18.55
CA LYS A 251 10.56 13.73 19.74
C LYS A 251 11.32 12.82 20.70
N VAL A 252 12.12 11.87 20.19
CA VAL A 252 13.02 11.04 21.01
C VAL A 252 14.09 11.91 21.69
N MET A 253 14.85 12.70 20.92
CA MET A 253 15.94 13.53 21.44
C MET A 253 15.50 14.60 22.45
N ASN A 254 14.24 15.05 22.37
CA ASN A 254 13.66 16.04 23.29
C ASN A 254 12.78 15.41 24.39
N SER A 255 12.93 14.11 24.64
CA SER A 255 12.20 13.32 25.66
C SER A 255 10.68 13.58 25.67
N LYS A 256 10.05 13.53 24.49
CA LYS A 256 8.61 13.78 24.31
C LYS A 256 7.73 12.54 24.43
N PHE A 257 8.32 11.37 24.65
CA PHE A 257 7.64 10.12 24.94
C PHE A 257 7.74 9.84 26.45
N LYS A 258 6.63 9.50 27.10
CA LYS A 258 6.64 9.12 28.53
C LYS A 258 6.89 7.63 28.67
N THR A 259 6.27 6.85 27.79
CA THR A 259 6.26 5.39 27.77
C THR A 259 6.71 4.87 26.40
N ILE A 260 7.15 3.61 26.32
CA ILE A 260 7.48 2.98 25.03
C ILE A 260 6.20 2.80 24.19
N CYS A 261 5.03 2.61 24.83
CA CYS A 261 3.71 2.69 24.21
C CYS A 261 3.44 4.01 23.46
N ASP A 262 3.97 5.15 23.91
CA ASP A 262 3.83 6.43 23.18
C ASP A 262 4.70 6.47 21.92
N TYR A 263 5.92 5.92 22.00
CA TYR A 263 6.84 5.82 20.87
C TYR A 263 6.30 4.89 19.78
N ILE A 264 5.82 3.70 20.16
CA ILE A 264 5.20 2.73 19.24
C ILE A 264 4.00 3.36 18.51
N ARG A 265 3.19 4.16 19.20
CA ARG A 265 2.01 4.83 18.63
C ARG A 265 2.40 5.76 17.48
N ASP A 266 3.44 6.57 17.65
CA ASP A 266 3.93 7.47 16.61
C ASP A 266 4.65 6.73 15.47
N VAL A 267 5.43 5.67 15.75
CA VAL A 267 6.00 4.82 14.68
C VAL A 267 4.88 4.18 13.84
N ASN A 268 3.84 3.66 14.49
CA ASN A 268 2.69 3.09 13.80
C ASN A 268 1.92 4.16 12.99
N LYS A 269 1.89 5.44 13.40
CA LYS A 269 1.31 6.53 12.58
C LYS A 269 2.03 6.69 11.24
N ILE A 270 3.37 6.63 11.20
CA ILE A 270 4.16 6.76 9.95
C ILE A 270 3.65 5.78 8.88
N PHE A 271 3.59 4.49 9.22
CA PHE A 271 3.24 3.44 8.27
C PHE A 271 1.73 3.36 8.00
N ASN A 272 0.89 3.67 9.00
CA ASN A 272 -0.56 3.68 8.83
C ASN A 272 -1.04 4.88 7.99
N ASN A 273 -0.47 6.07 8.17
CA ASN A 273 -0.74 7.23 7.32
C ASN A 273 -0.36 6.94 5.86
N CYS A 274 0.79 6.28 5.65
CA CYS A 274 1.21 5.85 4.31
C CYS A 274 0.17 4.92 3.67
N ARG A 275 -0.27 3.87 4.38
CA ARG A 275 -1.26 2.90 3.90
C ARG A 275 -2.70 3.46 3.78
N GLN A 276 -3.03 4.52 4.52
CA GLN A 276 -4.31 5.23 4.40
C GLN A 276 -4.34 6.15 3.17
N PHE A 277 -3.22 6.79 2.84
CA PHE A 277 -3.13 7.73 1.72
C PHE A 277 -2.84 7.04 0.38
N ASN A 278 -2.02 5.99 0.37
CA ASN A 278 -1.52 5.36 -0.86
C ASN A 278 -2.20 4.02 -1.17
N PRO A 279 -2.43 3.68 -2.47
CA PRO A 279 -2.92 2.36 -2.86
C PRO A 279 -2.05 1.22 -2.31
N MET A 280 -2.66 0.08 -1.94
CA MET A 280 -1.97 -1.07 -1.34
C MET A 280 -0.82 -1.63 -2.20
N ASN A 281 -0.94 -1.56 -3.53
CA ASN A 281 0.08 -2.04 -4.48
C ASN A 281 1.16 -0.99 -4.80
N SER A 282 1.06 0.24 -4.28
CA SER A 282 2.03 1.32 -4.55
C SER A 282 3.42 1.06 -3.96
N THR A 283 4.45 1.70 -4.53
CA THR A 283 5.82 1.68 -4.00
C THR A 283 5.90 2.21 -2.57
N PHE A 284 5.09 3.22 -2.22
CA PHE A 284 5.00 3.79 -0.87
C PHE A 284 4.47 2.77 0.14
N SER A 285 3.37 2.09 -0.17
CA SER A 285 2.79 1.03 0.69
C SER A 285 3.73 -0.18 0.81
N GLN A 286 4.42 -0.57 -0.27
CA GLN A 286 5.47 -1.59 -0.23
C GLN A 286 6.63 -1.18 0.69
N CYS A 287 7.11 0.07 0.60
CA CYS A 287 8.16 0.58 1.47
C CYS A 287 7.71 0.59 2.95
N ALA A 288 6.49 1.06 3.24
CA ALA A 288 5.93 1.06 4.59
C ALA A 288 5.93 -0.36 5.17
N ASN A 289 5.44 -1.34 4.42
CA ASN A 289 5.34 -2.73 4.85
C ASN A 289 6.71 -3.39 5.13
N VAL A 290 7.78 -2.98 4.44
CA VAL A 290 9.15 -3.47 4.72
C VAL A 290 9.74 -2.80 5.97
N VAL A 291 9.59 -1.47 6.11
CA VAL A 291 10.16 -0.73 7.26
C VAL A 291 9.41 -1.03 8.55
N ASP A 292 8.08 -1.20 8.48
CA ASP A 292 7.21 -1.66 9.58
C ASP A 292 7.66 -3.03 10.09
N ASN A 293 7.88 -4.01 9.19
CA ASN A 293 8.39 -5.32 9.57
C ASN A 293 9.80 -5.25 10.21
N TYR A 294 10.69 -4.41 9.69
CA TYR A 294 12.01 -4.21 10.28
C TYR A 294 11.92 -3.58 11.67
N PHE A 295 11.06 -2.57 11.86
CA PHE A 295 10.74 -1.98 13.16
C PHE A 295 10.31 -3.03 14.18
N ARG A 296 9.48 -4.01 13.80
CA ARG A 296 8.99 -5.05 14.74
C ARG A 296 10.11 -5.94 15.24
N GLN A 297 11.08 -6.26 14.38
CA GLN A 297 12.27 -7.03 14.75
C GLN A 297 13.17 -6.24 15.74
N LEU A 298 13.34 -4.93 15.52
CA LEU A 298 14.09 -4.09 16.45
C LEU A 298 13.36 -3.92 17.80
N LEU A 299 12.04 -3.78 17.77
CA LEU A 299 11.21 -3.69 18.97
C LEU A 299 11.22 -4.99 19.77
N GLU A 300 11.13 -6.15 19.12
CA GLU A 300 11.21 -7.46 19.79
C GLU A 300 12.57 -7.64 20.48
N ASN A 301 13.67 -7.26 19.83
CA ASN A 301 15.01 -7.26 20.45
C ASN A 301 15.09 -6.31 21.66
N LEU A 302 14.49 -5.12 21.59
CA LEU A 302 14.43 -4.17 22.70
C LEU A 302 13.62 -4.74 23.89
N MET A 303 12.50 -5.40 23.62
CA MET A 303 11.68 -6.04 24.66
C MET A 303 12.39 -7.24 25.29
N ILE A 304 13.14 -8.03 24.51
CA ILE A 304 13.98 -9.13 25.05
C ILE A 304 15.11 -8.56 25.94
N LYS A 305 15.71 -7.43 25.58
CA LYS A 305 16.71 -6.74 26.43
C LYS A 305 16.09 -6.31 27.77
N GLY A 306 14.81 -5.97 27.82
CA GLY A 306 14.09 -5.59 29.04
C GLY A 306 13.52 -6.75 29.88
N ASP A 307 13.53 -7.99 29.36
CA ASP A 307 13.06 -9.19 30.09
C ASP A 307 14.16 -9.81 30.99
N ASN A 308 15.44 -9.49 30.74
CA ASN A 308 16.65 -10.05 31.37
C ASN A 308 17.22 -9.15 32.47
#